data_AF-S9Q6A4-F1
#
_entry.id   AF-S9Q6A4-F1
#
_cell.length_a   1.000
_cell.length_b   1.000
_cell.length_c   1.000
_cell.angle_alpha   90.00
_cell.angle_beta   90.00
_cell.angle_gamma   90.00
#
_symmetry.space_group_name_H-M   'P 1'
#
loop_
_entity.id
_entity.type
_entity.pdbx_description
1 polymer ?
#
loop_
_entity_poly.entity_id
_entity_poly.type
_entity_poly.pdbx_seq_one_letter_code
_entity_poly.pdbx_strand_id
1 'polypeptide(L)'
;MDQVDPAKVEKTARHPRNNTDWPKVGIFAQRGKNRPNQMGATICRVLKVDGIQLHLEGLDAIDGSPVLDIKPWVAEFAPRGEVFQPQWITELMRSYWRS
;
A
#
# COMPACT_ATOMS: atom_id res chain seq x y z
N MET A 1 7.27 -1.87 -6.60
CA MET A 1 7.68 -2.73 -5.44
C MET A 1 8.67 -3.81 -5.88
N ASP A 2 8.66 -4.14 -7.17
CA ASP A 2 9.54 -4.97 -7.98
C ASP A 2 11.05 -4.65 -7.96
N GLN A 3 11.46 -3.46 -7.49
CA GLN A 3 12.86 -3.03 -7.49
C GLN A 3 13.52 -3.11 -6.09
N VAL A 4 13.00 -3.96 -5.20
CA VAL A 4 13.60 -4.13 -3.87
C VAL A 4 14.74 -5.13 -3.92
N ASP A 5 15.93 -4.67 -3.52
CA ASP A 5 17.11 -5.51 -3.28
C ASP A 5 16.75 -6.71 -2.37
N PRO A 6 17.00 -7.96 -2.83
CA PRO A 6 16.71 -9.17 -2.06
C PRO A 6 17.32 -9.17 -0.65
N ALA A 7 18.48 -8.54 -0.45
CA ALA A 7 19.13 -8.44 0.85
C ALA A 7 18.36 -7.54 1.84
N LYS A 8 17.47 -6.68 1.33
CA LYS A 8 16.67 -5.75 2.13
C LYS A 8 15.29 -6.29 2.47
N VAL A 9 14.94 -7.51 2.05
CA VAL A 9 13.65 -8.13 2.38
C VAL A 9 13.56 -8.37 3.89
N GLU A 10 12.58 -7.73 4.52
CA GLU A 10 12.31 -7.87 5.95
C GLU A 10 11.37 -9.06 6.20
N LYS A 11 11.68 -9.86 7.21
CA LYS A 11 10.87 -11.01 7.65
C LYS A 11 10.47 -10.91 9.12
N THR A 12 10.92 -9.86 9.81
CA THR A 12 10.78 -9.67 11.26
C THR A 12 10.04 -8.36 11.57
N ALA A 13 10.11 -7.92 12.83
CA ALA A 13 9.49 -6.69 13.29
C ALA A 13 10.44 -5.49 13.20
N ARG A 14 9.91 -4.37 12.72
CA ARG A 14 10.65 -3.10 12.59
C ARG A 14 9.74 -1.91 12.87
N HIS A 15 10.33 -0.75 13.05
CA HIS A 15 9.58 0.50 13.16
C HIS A 15 9.08 0.96 11.78
N PRO A 16 7.77 1.23 11.59
CA PRO A 16 7.26 1.75 10.32
C PRO A 16 7.93 3.07 9.96
N ARG A 17 8.38 3.19 8.71
CA ARG A 17 9.20 4.33 8.23
C ARG A 17 10.44 4.65 9.10
N ASN A 18 10.94 3.68 9.87
CA ASN A 18 11.99 3.85 10.89
C ASN A 18 11.64 4.86 12.01
N ASN A 19 10.36 5.18 12.21
CA ASN A 19 9.91 6.07 13.27
C ASN A 19 9.82 5.31 14.60
N THR A 20 10.68 5.64 15.55
CA THR A 20 10.74 5.01 16.89
C THR A 20 9.55 5.34 17.78
N ASP A 21 8.81 6.40 17.49
CA ASP A 21 7.57 6.76 18.22
C ASP A 21 6.41 5.81 17.88
N TRP A 22 6.52 5.08 16.77
CA TRP A 22 5.55 4.07 16.35
C TRP A 22 6.00 2.67 16.79
N PRO A 23 5.06 1.75 17.04
CA PRO A 23 5.39 0.44 17.60
C PRO A 23 6.25 -0.41 16.66
N LYS A 24 7.16 -1.20 17.23
CA LYS A 24 7.90 -2.22 16.51
C LYS A 24 6.97 -3.40 16.21
N VAL A 25 6.52 -3.52 14.97
CA VAL A 25 5.55 -4.55 14.55
C VAL A 25 6.07 -5.35 13.35
N GLY A 26 5.61 -6.59 13.20
CA GLY A 26 6.00 -7.48 12.09
C GLY A 26 5.74 -6.87 10.70
N ILE A 27 6.51 -7.26 9.68
CA ILE A 27 6.36 -6.74 8.31
C ILE A 27 4.94 -6.91 7.74
N PHE A 28 4.22 -7.97 8.13
CA PHE A 28 2.83 -8.23 7.71
C PHE A 28 1.79 -7.37 8.43
N ALA A 29 2.13 -6.80 9.59
CA ALA A 29 1.31 -5.80 10.28
C ALA A 29 1.53 -4.37 9.74
N GLN A 30 2.34 -4.22 8.67
CA GLN A 30 2.64 -2.95 8.02
C GLN A 30 2.39 -3.03 6.51
N ARG A 31 2.51 -1.88 5.83
CA ARG A 31 2.46 -1.76 4.35
C ARG A 31 3.85 -1.49 3.72
N GLY A 32 4.94 -1.85 4.40
CA GLY A 32 6.31 -1.60 3.91
C GLY A 32 6.68 -2.42 2.66
N LYS A 33 7.34 -1.78 1.68
CA LYS A 33 7.71 -2.40 0.38
C LYS A 33 8.69 -3.59 0.49
N ASN A 34 9.51 -3.61 1.53
CA ASN A 34 10.54 -4.64 1.76
C ASN A 34 9.97 -5.92 2.37
N ARG A 35 9.07 -6.59 1.65
CA ARG A 35 8.34 -7.79 2.10
C ARG A 35 8.64 -9.00 1.21
N PRO A 36 8.41 -10.24 1.68
CA PRO A 36 8.72 -11.44 0.90
C PRO A 36 8.05 -11.48 -0.47
N ASN A 37 6.74 -11.21 -0.52
CA ASN A 37 5.99 -11.06 -1.75
C ASN A 37 5.77 -9.57 -2.02
N GLN A 38 6.53 -9.01 -2.95
CA GLN A 38 6.62 -7.58 -3.24
C GLN A 38 5.41 -7.05 -4.03
N MET A 39 4.21 -7.43 -3.61
CA MET A 39 2.95 -7.02 -4.22
C MET A 39 2.38 -5.80 -3.51
N GLY A 40 2.14 -4.75 -4.28
CA GLY A 40 1.40 -3.56 -3.86
C GLY A 40 -0.05 -3.64 -4.33
N ALA A 41 -0.95 -3.06 -3.56
CA ALA A 41 -2.35 -2.96 -3.91
C ALA A 41 -2.88 -1.60 -3.44
N THR A 42 -3.50 -0.88 -4.36
CA THR A 42 -3.95 0.50 -4.17
C THR A 42 -5.30 0.68 -4.85
N ILE A 43 -6.27 1.20 -4.10
CA ILE A 43 -7.59 1.54 -4.65
C ILE A 43 -7.43 2.91 -5.30
N CYS A 44 -7.64 2.97 -6.62
CA CYS A 44 -7.47 4.18 -7.40
C CYS A 44 -8.82 4.68 -7.91
N ARG A 45 -8.96 6.00 -8.06
CA ARG A 45 -10.09 6.60 -8.77
C ARG A 45 -9.81 6.60 -10.26
N VAL A 46 -10.73 6.08 -11.06
CA VAL A 46 -10.65 6.18 -12.52
C VAL A 46 -11.05 7.59 -12.95
N LEU A 47 -10.14 8.28 -13.64
CA LEU A 47 -10.38 9.61 -14.21
C LEU A 47 -10.85 9.52 -15.67
N LYS A 48 -10.23 8.63 -16.45
CA LYS A 48 -10.53 8.42 -17.88
C LYS A 48 -10.13 7.00 -18.30
N VAL A 49 -10.90 6.43 -19.23
CA VAL A 49 -10.56 5.20 -19.96
C VAL A 49 -10.33 5.57 -21.43
N ASP A 50 -9.16 5.23 -21.98
CA ASP A 50 -8.77 5.52 -23.36
C ASP A 50 -8.28 4.23 -24.05
N GLY A 51 -9.22 3.48 -24.63
CA GLY A 51 -8.95 2.15 -25.17
C GLY A 51 -8.46 1.19 -24.08
N ILE A 52 -7.18 0.83 -24.13
CA ILE A 52 -6.51 -0.04 -23.14
C ILE A 52 -5.75 0.74 -22.06
N GLN A 53 -5.80 2.07 -22.08
CA GLN A 53 -5.13 2.94 -21.11
C GLN A 53 -6.13 3.42 -20.04
N LEU A 54 -5.70 3.37 -18.77
CA LEU A 54 -6.44 3.88 -17.63
C LEU A 54 -5.71 5.09 -17.05
N HIS A 55 -6.38 6.23 -16.98
CA HIS A 55 -5.89 7.39 -16.24
C HIS A 55 -6.46 7.35 -14.83
N LEU A 56 -5.58 7.30 -13.84
CA LEU A 56 -5.93 7.03 -12.44
C LEU A 56 -5.45 8.15 -11.52
N GLU A 57 -6.20 8.38 -10.44
CA GLU A 57 -5.77 9.19 -9.29
C GLU A 57 -5.55 8.28 -8.08
N GLY A 58 -4.51 8.55 -7.30
CA GLY A 58 -4.19 7.84 -6.06
C GLY A 58 -3.31 6.59 -6.22
N LEU A 59 -2.68 6.37 -7.37
CA LEU A 59 -1.69 5.31 -7.54
C LEU A 59 -0.36 5.71 -6.88
N ASP A 60 0.16 4.89 -5.97
CA ASP A 60 1.43 5.11 -5.24
C ASP A 60 2.58 4.20 -5.73
N ALA A 61 2.46 3.72 -6.98
CA ALA A 61 3.51 2.98 -7.66
C ALA A 61 4.52 3.94 -8.31
N ILE A 62 5.78 3.55 -8.34
CA ILE A 62 6.80 4.27 -9.12
C ILE A 62 6.61 4.00 -10.61
N ASP A 63 7.01 4.94 -11.45
CA ASP A 63 6.94 4.80 -12.90
C ASP A 63 7.65 3.51 -13.37
N GLY A 64 7.06 2.85 -14.37
CA GLY A 64 7.51 1.56 -14.88
C GLY A 64 7.22 0.34 -13.99
N SER A 65 6.59 0.50 -12.81
CA SER A 65 6.18 -0.65 -11.99
C SER A 65 5.24 -1.58 -12.78
N PRO A 66 5.48 -2.91 -12.82
CA PRO A 66 4.61 -3.83 -13.53
C PRO A 66 3.24 -3.94 -12.86
N VAL A 67 2.20 -3.93 -13.69
CA VAL A 67 0.82 -4.18 -13.26
C VAL A 67 0.55 -5.68 -13.32
N LEU A 68 0.22 -6.28 -12.19
CA LEU A 68 -0.06 -7.72 -12.09
C LEU A 68 -1.53 -8.05 -12.29
N ASP A 69 -2.43 -7.17 -11.85
CA ASP A 69 -3.88 -7.40 -11.85
C ASP A 69 -4.64 -6.07 -11.78
N ILE A 70 -5.87 -6.06 -12.29
CA ILE A 70 -6.83 -4.95 -12.21
C ILE A 70 -8.20 -5.55 -11.91
N LYS A 71 -8.85 -5.08 -10.84
CA LYS A 71 -10.21 -5.51 -10.46
C LYS A 71 -11.07 -4.31 -10.07
N PRO A 72 -12.38 -4.34 -10.38
CA PRO A 72 -13.29 -3.32 -9.89
C PRO A 72 -13.38 -3.38 -8.36
N TRP A 73 -13.40 -2.22 -7.72
CA TRP A 73 -13.82 -2.12 -6.32
C TRP A 73 -15.34 -2.31 -6.24
N VAL A 74 -15.78 -3.24 -5.40
CA VAL A 74 -17.20 -3.47 -5.12
C VAL A 74 -17.45 -3.24 -3.64
N ALA A 75 -18.53 -2.53 -3.31
CA ALA A 75 -18.81 -2.09 -1.95
C ALA A 75 -19.03 -3.27 -0.99
N GLU A 76 -19.53 -4.38 -1.51
CA GLU A 76 -19.80 -5.63 -0.79
C GLU A 76 -18.53 -6.31 -0.27
N PHE A 77 -17.35 -5.97 -0.79
CA PHE A 77 -16.05 -6.45 -0.29
C PHE A 77 -15.45 -5.55 0.79
N ALA A 78 -16.12 -4.46 1.17
CA ALA A 78 -15.71 -3.69 2.33
C ALA A 78 -15.74 -4.56 3.60
N PRO A 79 -14.87 -4.28 4.61
CA PRO A 79 -14.88 -5.01 5.87
C PRO A 79 -16.29 -5.08 6.48
N ARG A 80 -16.67 -6.27 6.96
CA ARG A 80 -17.95 -6.49 7.65
C ARG A 80 -17.77 -6.27 9.14
N GLY A 81 -18.68 -5.52 9.76
CA GLY A 81 -18.65 -5.23 11.20
C GLY A 81 -17.77 -4.05 11.57
N GLU A 82 -17.40 -3.95 12.85
CA GLU A 82 -16.56 -2.87 13.36
C GLU A 82 -15.13 -3.00 12.83
N VAL A 83 -14.56 -1.89 12.36
CA VAL A 83 -13.19 -1.81 11.84
C VAL A 83 -12.31 -1.13 12.89
N PHE A 84 -11.28 -1.84 13.34
CA PHE A 84 -10.25 -1.28 14.20
C PHE A 84 -9.00 -0.90 13.39
N GLN A 85 -8.54 0.35 13.56
CA GLN A 85 -7.28 0.83 13.00
C GLN A 85 -6.39 1.37 14.13
N PRO A 86 -5.14 0.90 14.26
CA PRO A 86 -4.19 1.47 15.20
C PRO A 86 -3.94 2.95 14.94
N GLN A 87 -3.86 3.75 16.01
CA GLN A 87 -3.68 5.21 15.90
C GLN A 87 -2.47 5.62 15.06
N TRP A 88 -1.35 4.89 15.16
CA TRP A 88 -0.13 5.17 14.39
C TRP A 88 -0.34 5.07 12.86
N ILE A 89 -1.29 4.25 12.39
CA ILE A 89 -1.66 4.22 10.97
C ILE A 89 -2.42 5.49 10.60
N THR A 90 -3.35 5.95 11.44
CA THR A 90 -4.09 7.20 11.23
C THR A 90 -3.13 8.38 11.14
N GLU A 91 -2.12 8.42 12.00
CA GLU A 91 -1.06 9.44 11.97
C GLU A 91 -0.22 9.35 10.68
N LEU A 92 0.23 8.15 10.31
CA LEU A 92 0.97 7.91 9.07
C LEU A 92 0.19 8.39 7.84
N MET A 93 -1.12 8.16 7.81
CA MET A 93 -1.97 8.43 6.66
C MET A 93 -2.42 9.89 6.53
N ARG A 94 -2.27 10.73 7.56
CA ARG A 94 -2.83 12.10 7.62
C ARG A 94 -2.48 12.97 6.41
N SER A 95 -1.29 12.79 5.84
CA SER A 95 -0.81 13.54 4.68
C SER A 95 -0.37 12.66 3.51
N TYR A 96 -0.73 11.37 3.52
CA TYR A 96 -0.20 10.40 2.54
C TYR A 96 -0.56 10.76 1.09
N TRP A 97 -1.74 11.33 0.87
CA TRP A 97 -2.26 11.68 -0.45
C TRP A 97 -2.25 13.20 -0.74
N ARG A 98 -1.54 13.99 0.05
CA ARG A 98 -1.55 15.47 -0.06
C ARG A 98 -0.46 16.05 -0.96
N SER A 99 0.10 15.25 -1.87
CA SER A 99 1.07 15.68 -2.88
C SER A 99 0.38 16.04 -4.20
#